data_AF-A0A358G054-F1
#
_entry.id   AF-A0A358G054-F1
#
_cell.length_a   1.000
_cell.length_b   1.000
_cell.length_c   1.000
_cell.angle_alpha   90.00
_cell.angle_beta   90.00
_cell.angle_gamma   90.00
#
_symmetry.space_group_name_H-M   'P 1'
#
loop_
_entity.id
_entity.type
_entity.pdbx_description
1 polymer ?
#
loop_
_entity_poly.entity_id
_entity_poly.type
_entity_poly.pdbx_seq_one_letter_code
_entity_poly.pdbx_strand_id
1 'polypeptide(L)' 'MEHPERPEFWIVKRLGDHIDQTRWMLVADNSSEGEDSRHFGPVDMADSWRVVLKIPQRWM' A
#
# COMPACT_ATOMS: atom_id res chain seq x y z
N MET A 1 -5.65 1.70 5.48
CA MET A 1 -6.05 1.17 6.81
C MET A 1 -5.36 2.03 7.85
N GLU A 2 -6.03 2.35 8.94
CA GLU A 2 -5.42 3.05 10.08
C GLU A 2 -4.45 2.11 10.81
N HIS A 3 -3.36 2.65 11.36
CA HIS A 3 -2.37 1.85 12.07
C HIS A 3 -2.94 1.33 13.39
N PRO A 4 -2.84 0.02 13.69
CA PRO A 4 -3.51 -0.58 14.85
C PRO A 4 -3.15 0.06 16.20
N GLU A 5 -1.90 0.54 16.34
CA GLU A 5 -1.38 1.09 17.60
C GLU A 5 -1.21 2.62 17.57
N ARG A 6 -1.54 3.28 16.46
CA ARG A 6 -1.31 4.73 16.28
C ARG A 6 -2.59 5.36 15.74
N PRO A 7 -3.50 5.81 16.62
CA PRO A 7 -4.70 6.51 16.21
C PRO A 7 -4.36 7.71 15.31
N GLU A 8 -5.23 7.96 14.33
CA GLU A 8 -5.13 9.01 13.30
C GLU A 8 -3.97 8.83 12.30
N PHE A 9 -3.19 7.76 12.43
CA PHE A 9 -2.10 7.47 11.51
C PHE A 9 -2.52 6.44 10.46
N TRP A 10 -2.34 6.76 9.17
CA TRP A 10 -2.76 5.89 8.07
C TRP A 10 -1.59 5.20 7.41
N ILE A 11 -1.70 3.89 7.20
CA ILE A 11 -0.74 3.13 6.38
C ILE A 11 -1.07 3.38 4.91
N VAL A 12 -0.11 3.97 4.19
CA VAL A 12 -0.25 4.36 2.79
C VAL A 12 0.68 3.50 1.94
N LYS A 13 0.10 2.84 0.93
CA LYS A 13 0.83 2.01 -0.03
C LYS A 13 0.52 2.46 -1.44
N ARG A 14 1.53 2.44 -2.31
CA ARG A 14 1.40 2.66 -3.75
C ARG A 14 1.65 1.36 -4.50
N LEU A 15 1.10 1.27 -5.71
CA LEU A 15 1.50 0.24 -6.66
C LEU A 15 2.92 0.55 -7.14
N GLY A 16 3.80 -0.44 -7.03
CA GLY A 16 5.10 -0.48 -7.67
C GLY A 16 5.05 -1.25 -8.98
N ASP A 17 6.07 -2.06 -9.23
CA ASP A 17 6.19 -2.85 -10.45
C ASP A 17 5.14 -3.96 -10.53
N HIS A 18 4.68 -4.24 -11.75
CA HIS A 18 3.87 -5.42 -12.03
C HIS A 18 4.80 -6.61 -12.28
N ILE A 19 4.49 -7.76 -11.68
CA ILE A 19 5.24 -9.00 -11.88
C ILE A 19 4.70 -9.75 -13.09
N ASP A 20 3.37 -9.72 -13.28
CA ASP A 20 2.66 -10.25 -14.43
C ASP A 20 1.33 -9.52 -14.61
N GLN A 21 0.38 -10.13 -15.35
CA GLN A 21 -0.91 -9.52 -15.66
C GLN A 21 -1.80 -9.31 -14.43
N THR A 22 -1.67 -10.13 -13.38
CA THR A 22 -2.55 -10.08 -12.21
C THR A 22 -1.80 -9.69 -10.95
N ARG A 23 -0.48 -9.84 -10.87
CA ARG A 23 0.27 -9.62 -9.64
C ARG A 23 1.10 -8.35 -9.66
N TRP A 24 1.03 -7.59 -8.58
CA TRP A 24 1.72 -6.31 -8.41
C TRP A 24 2.51 -6.25 -7.10
N MET A 25 3.64 -5.55 -7.14
CA MET A 25 4.35 -5.14 -5.93
C MET A 25 3.67 -3.91 -5.32
N LEU A 26 3.55 -3.89 -4.00
CA LEU A 26 3.16 -2.73 -3.23
C LEU A 26 4.39 -2.12 -2.57
N VAL A 27 4.44 -0.80 -2.52
CA VAL A 27 5.50 -0.01 -1.88
C VAL A 27 4.86 0.85 -0.80
N ALA A 28 5.36 0.79 0.43
CA ALA A 28 4.90 1.67 1.50
C ALA A 28 5.49 3.07 1.35
N ASP A 29 4.64 4.10 1.44
CA ASP A 29 5.08 5.51 1.40
C ASP A 29 5.60 5.97 2.75
N ASN A 30 5.01 5.47 3.83
CA ASN A 30 5.54 5.58 5.18
C ASN A 30 6.31 4.31 5.55
N SER A 31 7.47 4.14 4.90
CA SER A 31 8.27 2.91 4.93
C SER A 31 8.79 2.49 6.32
N SER A 32 8.79 3.38 7.32
CA SER A 32 9.15 3.03 8.71
C SER A 32 8.02 2.31 9.46
N GLU A 33 6.77 2.47 9.02
CA GLU A 33 5.57 1.99 9.73
C GLU A 33 4.73 1.00 8.90
N GLY A 34 4.97 0.93 7.59
CA GLY A 34 4.17 0.14 6.66
C GLY A 34 4.91 -1.09 6.15
N GLU A 35 4.35 -2.28 6.37
CA GLU A 35 4.75 -3.47 5.63
C GLU A 35 4.41 -3.30 4.14
N ASP A 36 5.24 -3.85 3.27
CA ASP A 36 5.03 -3.82 1.82
C ASP A 36 5.51 -5.12 1.16
N SER A 37 5.53 -5.18 -0.17
CA SER A 37 5.84 -6.42 -0.88
C SER A 37 7.27 -6.92 -0.65
N ARG A 38 8.15 -6.17 0.02
CA ARG A 38 9.43 -6.70 0.51
C ARG A 38 9.25 -7.72 1.64
N HIS A 39 8.12 -7.67 2.36
CA HIS A 39 7.80 -8.54 3.49
C HIS A 39 6.88 -9.69 3.09
N PHE A 40 5.83 -9.39 2.31
CA PHE A 40 4.79 -10.38 1.95
C PHE A 40 4.78 -10.81 0.47
N GLY A 41 5.71 -10.29 -0.35
CA GLY A 41 5.76 -10.59 -1.78
C GLY A 41 4.68 -9.87 -2.61
N PRO A 42 4.49 -10.25 -3.89
CA PRO A 42 3.52 -9.63 -4.77
C PRO A 42 2.08 -9.98 -4.38
N VAL A 43 1.15 -9.06 -4.62
CA VAL A 43 -0.28 -9.22 -4.35
C VAL A 43 -1.02 -9.52 -5.64
N ASP A 44 -1.88 -10.55 -5.61
CA ASP A 44 -2.77 -10.88 -6.72
C ASP A 44 -3.97 -9.92 -6.75
N MET A 45 -4.10 -9.19 -7.86
CA MET A 45 -5.16 -8.23 -8.13
C MET A 45 -6.33 -8.83 -8.91
N ALA A 46 -6.30 -10.12 -9.26
CA ALA A 46 -7.46 -10.80 -9.86
C ALA A 46 -8.64 -10.86 -8.88
N ASP A 47 -8.36 -11.14 -7.61
CA ASP A 47 -9.35 -11.22 -6.53
C ASP A 47 -9.25 -10.06 -5.51
N SER A 48 -8.31 -9.14 -5.71
CA SER A 48 -8.12 -7.97 -4.84
C SER A 48 -8.67 -6.69 -5.45
N TRP A 49 -9.12 -5.78 -4.58
CA TRP A 49 -9.71 -4.51 -4.99
C TRP A 49 -8.67 -3.38 -4.92
N ARG A 50 -8.48 -2.63 -6.01
CA ARG A 50 -7.65 -1.42 -6.01
C ARG A 50 -8.46 -0.23 -5.55
N VAL A 51 -8.13 0.32 -4.37
CA VAL A 51 -8.70 1.59 -3.90
C VAL A 51 -7.71 2.72 -4.21
N VAL A 52 -8.10 3.65 -5.08
CA VAL A 52 -7.29 4.84 -5.40
C VAL A 52 -7.86 6.05 -4.67
N LEU A 53 -7.08 6.61 -3.75
CA LEU A 53 -7.43 7.80 -2.99
C LEU A 53 -6.43 8.93 -3.32
N LYS A 54 -6.94 10.13 -3.60
CA LYS A 54 -6.10 11.32 -3.76
C LYS A 54 -5.99 12.01 -2.40
N ILE A 55 -4.83 11.89 -1.75
CA ILE A 55 -4.55 12.60 -0.50
C ILE A 55 -4.03 14.01 -0.86
N PRO A 56 -4.70 15.10 -0.43
CA PRO A 56 -4.16 16.45 -0.58
C PRO A 56 -2.82 16.57 0.13
N GLN A 57 -1.83 17.24 -0.49
CA GLN A 57 -0.48 17.38 0.09
C GLN A 57 -0.45 18.02 1.49
N ARG A 58 -1.46 18.81 1.86
CA ARG A 58 -1.58 19.39 3.21
C ARG A 58 -1.86 18.36 4.33
N TRP A 59 -2.13 17.10 3.97
CA TRP A 59 -2.41 15.99 4.88
C TRP A 59 -1.31 14.92 4.85
N MET A 60 -0.26 15.15 4.07
CA MET A 60 1.01 14.42 4.16
C MET A 60 1.97 15.23 5.03
#